data_AF-A0A7X9BAP8-F1
#
_entry.id   AF-A0A7X9BAP8-F1
#
_cell.length_a   1.000
_cell.length_b   1.000
_cell.length_c   1.000
_cell.angle_alpha   90.00
_cell.angle_beta   90.00
_cell.angle_gamma   90.00
#
_symmetry.space_group_name_H-M   'P 1'
#
loop_
_entity.id
_entity.type
_entity.pdbx_description
1 polymer ?
#
loop_
_entity_poly.entity_id
_entity_poly.type
_entity_poly.pdbx_seq_one_letter_code
_entity_poly.pdbx_strand_id
1 'polypeptide(L)'
;MIYTILENNNKLLIQGLEHFNPKHIFECGQCFRWFLEEDGSYTTISGGKVLNILESGDGFIVDLASKEDWIGYWHHYFDLDRDYGKIKEELSQDPILKESIEFGYGMRLLNQEPYETIISFIISANNGIPRIKNAVNAIAKDLGRYLITYKEKEIYSFPEPDKLADKTTEYIKEKYRVGFRSDRIRETRRRIAEGEFDTQCIFDMRHKDA
;
A
#
# COMPACT_ATOMS: atom_id res chain seq x y z
N MET A 1 4.93 -2.47 -20.12
CA MET A 1 4.18 -3.76 -20.26
C MET A 1 2.90 -3.49 -21.03
N ILE A 2 2.43 -4.38 -21.91
CA ILE A 2 1.16 -4.20 -22.64
C ILE A 2 0.11 -5.10 -22.00
N TYR A 3 -0.80 -4.51 -21.23
CA TYR A 3 -2.01 -5.17 -20.73
C TYR A 3 -3.24 -4.51 -21.35
N THR A 4 -4.36 -5.21 -21.42
CA THR A 4 -5.62 -4.67 -21.92
C THR A 4 -6.56 -4.33 -20.76
N ILE A 5 -7.39 -3.31 -20.97
CA ILE A 5 -8.45 -2.91 -20.03
C ILE A 5 -9.77 -3.01 -20.78
N LEU A 6 -10.63 -3.93 -20.34
CA LEU A 6 -12.01 -4.04 -20.80
C LEU A 6 -12.93 -3.56 -19.69
N GLU A 7 -13.99 -2.83 -20.04
CA GLU A 7 -14.94 -2.29 -19.07
C GLU A 7 -16.29 -3.00 -19.23
N ASN A 8 -16.86 -3.47 -18.11
CA ASN A 8 -18.14 -4.15 -18.09
C ASN A 8 -18.84 -3.92 -16.73
N ASN A 9 -20.07 -3.40 -16.75
CA ASN A 9 -20.90 -3.21 -15.55
C ASN A 9 -20.19 -2.49 -14.39
N ASN A 10 -19.52 -1.37 -14.68
CA ASN A 10 -18.74 -0.57 -13.73
C ASN A 10 -17.55 -1.31 -13.08
N LYS A 11 -17.13 -2.43 -13.66
CA LYS A 11 -15.90 -3.14 -13.31
C LYS A 11 -14.96 -3.16 -14.50
N LEU A 12 -13.67 -3.29 -14.21
CA LEU A 12 -12.64 -3.48 -15.23
C LEU A 12 -12.21 -4.94 -15.23
N LEU A 13 -11.94 -5.47 -16.42
CA LEU A 13 -11.19 -6.69 -16.62
C LEU A 13 -9.81 -6.31 -17.17
N ILE A 14 -8.78 -6.56 -16.37
CA ILE A 14 -7.39 -6.31 -16.73
C ILE A 14 -6.75 -7.62 -17.16
N GLN A 15 -6.29 -7.71 -18.41
CA GLN A 15 -5.72 -8.94 -18.96
C GLN A 15 -4.28 -8.74 -19.43
N GLY A 16 -3.47 -9.78 -19.27
CA GLY A 16 -2.06 -9.75 -19.70
C GLY A 16 -1.12 -9.05 -18.70
N LEU A 17 -1.49 -8.92 -17.43
CA LEU A 17 -0.53 -8.55 -16.40
C LEU A 17 0.46 -9.70 -16.17
N GLU A 18 1.72 -9.45 -16.49
CA GLU A 18 2.80 -10.39 -16.24
C GLU A 18 3.48 -10.10 -14.90
N HIS A 19 3.97 -11.16 -14.25
CA HIS A 19 4.72 -11.05 -13.00
C HIS A 19 3.95 -10.27 -11.92
N PHE A 20 2.67 -10.63 -11.79
CA PHE A 20 1.75 -10.03 -10.85
C PHE A 20 1.00 -11.15 -10.14
N ASN A 21 1.22 -11.28 -8.83
CA ASN A 21 0.44 -12.19 -8.00
C ASN A 21 -0.01 -11.45 -6.74
N PRO A 22 -1.32 -11.28 -6.50
CA PRO A 22 -1.86 -10.55 -5.35
C PRO A 22 -1.26 -10.98 -4.01
N LYS A 23 -1.18 -12.28 -3.75
CA LYS A 23 -0.63 -12.80 -2.50
C LYS A 23 0.85 -12.45 -2.33
N HIS A 24 1.64 -12.62 -3.40
CA HIS A 24 3.07 -12.27 -3.38
C HIS A 24 3.31 -10.78 -3.16
N ILE A 25 2.44 -9.91 -3.67
CA ILE A 25 2.59 -8.46 -3.55
C ILE A 25 2.06 -7.97 -2.20
N PHE A 26 0.88 -8.42 -1.78
CA PHE A 26 0.14 -7.82 -0.66
C PHE A 26 0.51 -8.41 0.70
N GLU A 27 1.17 -9.57 0.73
CA GLU A 27 1.53 -10.29 1.95
C GLU A 27 3.04 -10.42 2.18
N CYS A 28 3.89 -9.85 1.31
CA CYS A 28 5.36 -9.87 1.48
C CYS A 28 5.88 -8.90 2.56
N GLY A 29 4.99 -8.17 3.25
CA GLY A 29 5.34 -7.26 4.34
C GLY A 29 5.64 -5.81 3.93
N GLN A 30 5.53 -5.47 2.63
CA GLN A 30 5.73 -4.10 2.16
C GLN A 30 4.60 -3.14 2.50
N CYS A 31 3.38 -3.64 2.71
CA CYS A 31 2.17 -2.85 2.86
C CYS A 31 1.24 -3.44 3.92
N PHE A 32 0.41 -2.59 4.55
CA PHE A 32 -0.44 -2.99 5.69
C PHE A 32 -1.94 -2.75 5.50
N ARG A 33 -2.35 -2.04 4.44
CA ARG A 33 -3.75 -1.69 4.15
C ARG A 33 -4.36 -2.45 2.97
N TRP A 34 -3.87 -3.66 2.74
CA TRP A 34 -4.48 -4.68 1.89
C TRP A 34 -5.24 -5.69 2.74
N PHE A 35 -6.51 -5.91 2.39
CA PHE A 35 -7.47 -6.75 3.11
C PHE A 35 -7.96 -7.87 2.20
N LEU A 36 -7.73 -9.11 2.61
CA LEU A 36 -8.33 -10.28 1.96
C LEU A 36 -9.82 -10.36 2.33
N GLU A 37 -10.68 -10.45 1.34
CA GLU A 37 -12.12 -10.64 1.49
C GLU A 37 -12.50 -12.13 1.40
N GLU A 38 -13.74 -12.46 1.79
CA GLU A 38 -14.23 -13.85 1.83
C GLU A 38 -14.26 -14.54 0.46
N ASP A 39 -14.43 -13.77 -0.61
CA ASP A 39 -14.42 -14.25 -2.00
C ASP A 39 -13.01 -14.41 -2.59
N GLY A 40 -11.96 -14.20 -1.78
CA GLY A 40 -10.56 -14.27 -2.21
C GLY A 40 -10.06 -13.00 -2.91
N SER A 41 -10.92 -11.99 -3.08
CA SER A 41 -10.48 -10.68 -3.59
C SER A 41 -9.69 -9.92 -2.53
N TYR A 42 -8.92 -8.94 -2.96
CA TYR A 42 -8.18 -8.04 -2.09
C TYR A 42 -8.70 -6.61 -2.23
N THR A 43 -9.06 -5.97 -1.12
CA THR A 43 -9.42 -4.54 -1.07
C THR A 43 -8.26 -3.71 -0.53
N THR A 44 -8.02 -2.53 -1.08
CA THR A 44 -7.00 -1.59 -0.63
C THR A 44 -7.48 -0.16 -0.61
N ILE A 45 -6.76 0.67 0.15
CA ILE A 45 -6.92 2.11 0.20
C ILE A 45 -5.55 2.75 0.02
N SER A 46 -5.41 3.62 -0.96
CA SER A 46 -4.18 4.38 -1.18
C SER A 46 -4.46 5.66 -1.97
N GLY A 47 -3.77 6.76 -1.67
CA GLY A 47 -3.95 8.04 -2.39
C GLY A 47 -5.37 8.59 -2.37
N GLY A 48 -6.13 8.29 -1.31
CA GLY A 48 -7.56 8.64 -1.20
C GLY A 48 -8.49 7.85 -2.13
N LYS A 49 -7.97 6.82 -2.82
CA LYS A 49 -8.73 5.92 -3.70
C LYS A 49 -8.92 4.55 -3.04
N VAL A 50 -9.94 3.83 -3.49
CA VAL A 50 -10.23 2.46 -3.07
C VAL A 50 -10.22 1.57 -4.30
N LEU A 51 -9.69 0.36 -4.16
CA LEU A 51 -9.68 -0.64 -5.22
C LEU A 51 -9.93 -2.02 -4.61
N ASN A 52 -10.78 -2.79 -5.26
CA ASN A 52 -10.90 -4.23 -5.00
C ASN A 52 -10.43 -4.98 -6.25
N ILE A 53 -9.61 -6.01 -6.07
CA ILE A 53 -9.06 -6.83 -7.16
C ILE A 53 -9.27 -8.31 -6.88
N LEU A 54 -9.81 -9.03 -7.85
CA LEU A 54 -10.05 -10.46 -7.80
C LEU A 54 -9.37 -11.13 -8.99
N GLU A 55 -8.53 -12.13 -8.71
CA GLU A 55 -7.95 -12.97 -9.75
C GLU A 55 -9.03 -13.86 -10.39
N SER A 56 -9.04 -13.91 -11.71
CA SER A 56 -9.95 -14.70 -12.54
C SER A 56 -9.15 -15.42 -13.63
N GLY A 57 -9.70 -16.49 -14.21
CA GLY A 57 -8.99 -17.26 -15.25
C GLY A 57 -8.52 -16.41 -16.44
N ASP A 58 -9.23 -15.33 -16.74
CA ASP A 58 -8.96 -14.43 -17.86
C ASP A 58 -8.14 -13.17 -17.47
N GLY A 59 -7.67 -13.06 -16.22
CA GLY A 59 -6.92 -11.88 -15.73
C GLY A 59 -7.40 -11.42 -14.35
N PHE A 60 -7.62 -10.12 -14.18
CA PHE A 60 -8.07 -9.54 -12.91
C PHE A 60 -9.36 -8.75 -13.09
N ILE A 61 -10.36 -9.07 -12.28
CA ILE A 61 -11.57 -8.26 -12.14
C ILE A 61 -11.25 -7.18 -11.11
N VAL A 62 -11.34 -5.92 -11.52
CA VAL A 62 -11.14 -4.75 -10.69
C VAL A 62 -12.47 -4.04 -10.48
N ASP A 63 -12.77 -3.76 -9.22
CA ASP A 63 -13.96 -3.04 -8.76
C ASP A 63 -13.53 -1.79 -7.97
N LEU A 64 -14.45 -0.85 -7.78
CA LEU A 64 -14.28 0.43 -7.06
C LEU A 64 -13.28 1.41 -7.70
N ALA A 65 -12.71 1.10 -8.86
CA ALA A 65 -11.82 1.96 -9.61
C ALA A 65 -12.31 2.13 -11.05
N SER A 66 -12.43 3.37 -11.50
CA SER A 66 -12.68 3.69 -12.90
C SER A 66 -11.47 3.37 -13.78
N LYS A 67 -11.66 3.35 -15.10
CA LYS A 67 -10.54 3.21 -16.04
C LYS A 67 -9.55 4.36 -15.90
N GLU A 68 -10.05 5.57 -15.64
CA GLU A 68 -9.25 6.76 -15.38
C GLU A 68 -8.43 6.61 -14.09
N ASP A 69 -9.01 6.08 -13.01
CA ASP A 69 -8.27 5.78 -11.77
C ASP A 69 -7.20 4.72 -12.00
N TRP A 70 -7.52 3.68 -12.77
CA TRP A 70 -6.57 2.62 -13.10
C TRP A 70 -5.34 3.18 -13.81
N ILE A 71 -5.56 3.94 -14.89
CA ILE A 71 -4.48 4.51 -15.69
C ILE A 71 -3.73 5.60 -14.92
N GLY A 72 -4.46 6.48 -14.22
CA GLY A 72 -3.90 7.67 -13.59
C GLY A 72 -3.25 7.45 -12.23
N TYR A 73 -3.55 6.34 -11.54
CA TYR A 73 -3.02 6.07 -10.21
C TYR A 73 -2.56 4.62 -10.04
N TRP A 74 -3.45 3.64 -10.26
CA TRP A 74 -3.14 2.24 -9.93
C TRP A 74 -2.03 1.64 -10.80
N HIS A 75 -1.92 2.07 -12.07
CA HIS A 75 -0.82 1.68 -12.94
C HIS A 75 0.54 1.98 -12.30
N HIS A 76 0.71 3.22 -11.83
CA HIS A 76 1.93 3.64 -11.16
C HIS A 76 2.06 2.96 -9.80
N TYR A 77 1.00 2.89 -9.00
CA TYR A 77 1.00 2.24 -7.68
C TYR A 77 1.53 0.79 -7.74
N PHE A 78 1.17 0.02 -8.77
CA PHE A 78 1.63 -1.35 -8.98
C PHE A 78 2.95 -1.47 -9.77
N ASP A 79 3.59 -0.35 -10.08
CA ASP A 79 4.86 -0.26 -10.83
C ASP A 79 4.81 -0.99 -12.19
N LEU A 80 3.68 -0.88 -12.92
CA LEU A 80 3.41 -1.70 -14.12
C LEU A 80 4.28 -1.35 -15.35
N ASP A 81 4.95 -0.20 -15.33
CA ASP A 81 5.93 0.18 -16.35
C ASP A 81 7.22 -0.65 -16.24
N ARG A 82 7.55 -1.16 -15.05
CA ARG A 82 8.79 -1.89 -14.82
C ARG A 82 8.73 -3.32 -15.35
N ASP A 83 9.77 -3.69 -16.08
CA ASP A 83 10.00 -5.03 -16.58
C ASP A 83 10.62 -5.93 -15.49
N TYR A 84 9.75 -6.49 -14.66
CA TYR A 84 10.16 -7.47 -13.64
C TYR A 84 10.68 -8.77 -14.24
N GLY A 85 10.42 -9.05 -15.53
CA GLY A 85 10.95 -10.22 -16.22
C GLY A 85 12.46 -10.12 -16.35
N LYS A 86 12.93 -8.98 -16.87
CA LYS A 86 14.36 -8.67 -16.97
C LYS A 86 15.07 -8.67 -15.62
N ILE A 87 14.47 -8.05 -14.60
CA ILE A 87 15.05 -8.04 -13.25
C ILE A 87 15.21 -9.46 -12.71
N LYS A 88 14.20 -10.30 -12.88
CA LYS A 88 14.27 -11.70 -12.45
C LYS A 88 15.29 -12.50 -13.25
N GLU A 89 15.39 -12.29 -14.55
CA GLU A 89 16.40 -12.95 -15.40
C GLU A 89 17.83 -12.61 -14.97
N GLU A 90 18.08 -11.33 -14.69
CA GLU A 90 19.38 -10.85 -14.19
C GLU A 90 19.70 -11.42 -12.81
N LEU A 91 18.75 -11.37 -11.86
CA LEU A 91 18.97 -11.87 -10.50
C LEU A 91 19.05 -13.40 -10.43
N SER A 92 18.37 -14.11 -11.33
CA SER A 92 18.38 -15.59 -11.39
C SER A 92 19.71 -16.18 -11.88
N GLN A 93 20.68 -15.35 -12.26
CA GLN A 93 22.06 -15.81 -12.48
C GLN A 93 22.72 -16.29 -11.18
N ASP A 94 22.25 -15.81 -10.03
CA ASP A 94 22.60 -16.36 -8.71
C ASP A 94 21.64 -17.53 -8.37
N PRO A 95 22.16 -18.76 -8.18
CA PRO A 95 21.34 -19.92 -7.84
C PRO A 95 20.51 -19.77 -6.56
N ILE A 96 21.00 -19.02 -5.56
CA ILE A 96 20.29 -18.78 -4.29
C ILE A 96 19.09 -17.87 -4.53
N LEU A 97 19.27 -16.83 -5.35
CA LEU A 97 18.19 -15.92 -5.69
C LEU A 97 17.18 -16.58 -6.61
N LYS A 98 17.60 -17.45 -7.52
CA LYS A 98 16.71 -18.16 -8.44
C LYS A 98 15.60 -18.91 -7.71
N GLU A 99 15.93 -19.70 -6.69
CA GLU A 99 14.93 -20.43 -5.89
C GLU A 99 13.93 -19.48 -5.20
N SER A 100 14.44 -18.37 -4.64
CA SER A 100 13.60 -17.34 -4.00
C SER A 100 12.68 -16.64 -5.00
N ILE A 101 13.16 -16.40 -6.22
CA ILE A 101 12.41 -15.78 -7.32
C ILE A 101 11.31 -16.71 -7.83
N GLU A 102 11.57 -18.02 -7.94
CA GLU A 102 10.56 -19.00 -8.35
C GLU A 102 9.41 -19.06 -7.34
N PHE A 103 9.72 -19.03 -6.03
CA PHE A 103 8.71 -18.93 -4.99
C PHE A 103 7.91 -17.62 -5.04
N GLY A 104 8.60 -16.49 -5.25
CA GLY A 104 8.03 -15.14 -5.29
C GLY A 104 7.78 -14.58 -6.69
N TYR A 105 7.46 -15.40 -7.69
CA TYR A 105 7.52 -15.04 -9.12
C TYR A 105 6.70 -13.80 -9.54
N GLY A 106 5.69 -13.45 -8.74
CA GLY A 106 4.74 -12.37 -8.99
C GLY A 106 4.92 -11.17 -8.06
N MET A 107 6.01 -11.11 -7.29
CA MET A 107 6.32 -9.96 -6.44
C MET A 107 6.57 -8.69 -7.27
N ARG A 108 6.07 -7.57 -6.76
CA ARG A 108 6.30 -6.21 -7.25
C ARG A 108 6.47 -5.28 -6.06
N LEU A 109 7.20 -4.19 -6.24
CA LEU A 109 7.35 -3.12 -5.25
C LEU A 109 6.28 -2.08 -5.54
N LEU A 110 5.47 -1.80 -4.53
CA LEU A 110 4.38 -0.83 -4.66
C LEU A 110 4.91 0.60 -4.50
N ASN A 111 4.49 1.50 -5.38
CA ASN A 111 4.72 2.94 -5.25
C ASN A 111 3.70 3.53 -4.26
N GLN A 112 3.93 3.28 -2.97
CA GLN A 112 3.06 3.70 -1.87
C GLN A 112 3.28 5.16 -1.47
N GLU A 113 2.25 5.77 -0.87
CA GLU A 113 2.33 7.12 -0.32
C GLU A 113 3.42 7.23 0.77
N PRO A 114 4.41 8.14 0.62
CA PRO A 114 5.53 8.26 1.55
C PRO A 114 5.12 8.47 3.01
N TYR A 115 4.15 9.37 3.26
CA TYR A 115 3.70 9.66 4.62
C TYR A 115 3.10 8.43 5.32
N GLU A 116 2.16 7.74 4.68
CA GLU A 116 1.57 6.51 5.23
C GLU A 116 2.63 5.43 5.44
N THR A 117 3.57 5.31 4.50
CA THR A 117 4.68 4.36 4.56
C THR A 117 5.57 4.63 5.79
N ILE A 118 6.00 5.89 5.98
CA ILE A 118 6.84 6.29 7.12
C ILE A 118 6.16 5.95 8.45
N ILE A 119 4.90 6.34 8.64
CA ILE A 119 4.19 6.06 9.90
C ILE A 119 4.00 4.56 10.11
N SER A 120 3.65 3.83 9.06
CA SER A 120 3.47 2.38 9.12
C SER A 120 4.75 1.62 9.50
N PHE A 121 5.89 2.02 8.96
CA PHE A 121 7.19 1.41 9.28
C PHE A 121 7.76 1.88 10.62
N ILE A 122 7.40 3.08 11.12
CA ILE A 122 7.64 3.42 12.53
C ILE A 122 6.87 2.46 13.45
N ILE A 123 5.61 2.14 13.12
CA ILE A 123 4.78 1.19 13.86
C ILE A 123 5.34 -0.24 13.79
N SER A 124 5.99 -0.61 12.68
CA SER A 124 6.47 -1.97 12.43
C SER A 124 7.69 -2.38 13.26
N ALA A 125 8.53 -1.42 13.67
CA ALA A 125 9.78 -1.68 14.39
C ALA A 125 9.56 -2.57 15.62
N ASN A 126 10.04 -3.82 15.65
CA ASN A 126 9.79 -4.81 16.72
C ASN A 126 8.30 -5.09 17.00
N ASN A 127 7.48 -5.23 15.95
CA ASN A 127 6.05 -5.48 16.05
C ASN A 127 5.60 -6.60 15.10
N GLY A 128 4.50 -7.28 15.43
CA GLY A 128 3.97 -8.36 14.59
C GLY A 128 2.98 -7.81 13.57
N ILE A 129 2.95 -8.36 12.35
CA ILE A 129 2.09 -7.89 11.23
C ILE A 129 0.63 -7.66 11.66
N PRO A 130 -0.04 -8.54 12.43
CA PRO A 130 -1.42 -8.28 12.85
C PRO A 130 -1.58 -7.02 13.71
N ARG A 131 -0.62 -6.76 14.61
CA ARG A 131 -0.61 -5.55 15.47
C ARG A 131 -0.34 -4.29 14.66
N ILE A 132 0.51 -4.38 13.64
CA ILE A 132 0.81 -3.27 12.73
C ILE A 132 -0.43 -2.91 11.93
N LYS A 133 -1.05 -3.88 11.25
CA LYS A 133 -2.30 -3.68 10.49
C LYS A 133 -3.39 -3.06 11.38
N ASN A 134 -3.58 -3.57 12.59
CA ASN A 134 -4.58 -3.05 13.53
C ASN A 134 -4.32 -1.59 13.92
N ALA A 135 -3.08 -1.22 14.22
CA ALA A 135 -2.73 0.15 14.58
C ALA A 135 -2.92 1.12 13.40
N VAL A 136 -2.43 0.77 12.20
CA VAL A 136 -2.59 1.58 10.98
C VAL A 136 -4.07 1.79 10.65
N ASN A 137 -4.88 0.74 10.74
CA ASN A 137 -6.32 0.81 10.48
C ASN A 137 -7.07 1.59 11.55
N ALA A 138 -6.66 1.49 12.82
CA ALA A 138 -7.24 2.29 13.90
C ALA A 138 -6.97 3.79 13.70
N ILE A 139 -5.76 4.16 13.27
CA ILE A 139 -5.41 5.54 12.91
C ILE A 139 -6.29 6.03 11.75
N ALA A 140 -6.38 5.25 10.66
CA ALA A 140 -7.20 5.61 9.50
C ALA A 140 -8.69 5.78 9.87
N LYS A 141 -9.25 4.88 10.66
CA LYS A 141 -10.67 4.98 11.08
C LYS A 141 -10.96 6.16 12.00
N ASP A 142 -10.01 6.52 12.85
CA ASP A 142 -10.19 7.55 13.88
C ASP A 142 -9.93 8.97 13.36
N LEU A 143 -8.98 9.13 12.43
CA LEU A 143 -8.51 10.43 11.97
C LEU A 143 -8.60 10.64 10.45
N GLY A 144 -8.84 9.58 9.69
CA GLY A 144 -8.99 9.66 8.24
C GLY A 144 -10.35 10.20 7.81
N ARG A 145 -10.43 10.69 6.58
CA ARG A 145 -11.69 11.05 5.94
C ARG A 145 -12.41 9.79 5.45
N TYR A 146 -13.70 9.71 5.72
CA TYR A 146 -14.60 8.70 5.14
C TYR A 146 -14.52 8.75 3.60
N LEU A 147 -14.33 7.59 2.97
CA LEU A 147 -14.28 7.45 1.52
C LEU A 147 -15.59 6.85 1.00
N ILE A 148 -15.90 5.62 1.41
CA ILE A 148 -17.06 4.86 0.96
C ILE A 148 -17.49 3.84 2.02
N THR A 149 -18.67 3.25 1.82
CA THR A 149 -19.07 2.01 2.49
C THR A 149 -19.07 0.89 1.44
N TYR A 150 -18.32 -0.18 1.70
CA TYR A 150 -18.21 -1.34 0.81
C TYR A 150 -18.35 -2.63 1.63
N LYS A 151 -19.23 -3.54 1.18
CA LYS A 151 -19.55 -4.79 1.90
C LYS A 151 -19.82 -4.56 3.41
N GLU A 152 -20.68 -3.58 3.71
CA GLU A 152 -21.06 -3.15 5.08
C GLU A 152 -19.92 -2.60 5.96
N LYS A 153 -18.73 -2.36 5.38
CA LYS A 153 -17.58 -1.78 6.07
C LYS A 153 -17.38 -0.34 5.61
N GLU A 154 -17.30 0.58 6.56
CA GLU A 154 -16.86 1.95 6.29
C GLU A 154 -15.35 1.97 6.03
N ILE A 155 -14.96 2.63 4.94
CA ILE A 155 -13.58 2.73 4.48
C ILE A 155 -13.12 4.18 4.64
N TYR A 156 -11.95 4.35 5.26
CA TYR A 156 -11.36 5.65 5.56
C TYR A 156 -9.97 5.78 4.91
N SER A 157 -9.64 6.98 4.46
CA SER A 157 -8.28 7.35 4.06
C SER A 157 -7.29 7.26 5.23
N PHE A 158 -5.99 7.22 4.95
CA PHE A 158 -5.02 7.52 6.00
C PHE A 158 -5.08 9.04 6.30
N PRO A 159 -4.94 9.48 7.56
CA PRO A 159 -5.09 10.89 7.89
C PRO A 159 -4.03 11.76 7.22
N GLU A 160 -4.35 13.04 7.04
CA GLU A 160 -3.35 14.06 6.75
C GLU A 160 -2.38 14.25 7.95
N PRO A 161 -1.15 14.76 7.73
CA PRO A 161 -0.17 14.94 8.81
C PRO A 161 -0.66 15.77 10.00
N ASP A 162 -1.45 16.82 9.75
CA ASP A 162 -2.00 17.73 10.77
C ASP A 162 -2.92 16.99 11.77
N LYS A 163 -3.79 16.10 11.29
CA LYS A 163 -4.75 15.37 12.14
C LYS A 163 -4.06 14.49 13.15
N LEU A 164 -2.98 13.83 12.73
CA LEU A 164 -2.19 13.09 13.65
C LEU A 164 -1.48 14.07 14.58
N ALA A 165 -0.90 15.18 14.09
CA ALA A 165 -0.14 16.21 14.84
C ALA A 165 -0.89 16.85 16.03
N ASP A 166 -2.21 16.92 15.97
CA ASP A 166 -3.02 17.50 17.05
C ASP A 166 -3.16 16.61 18.29
N LYS A 167 -2.73 15.34 18.23
CA LYS A 167 -2.87 14.38 19.35
C LYS A 167 -1.72 14.46 20.38
N THR A 168 -1.92 13.96 21.59
CA THR A 168 -0.81 13.77 22.54
C THR A 168 -0.13 12.41 22.31
N THR A 169 1.09 12.23 22.84
CA THR A 169 1.76 10.92 22.81
C THR A 169 0.92 9.87 23.54
N GLU A 170 0.36 10.24 24.69
CA GLU A 170 -0.46 9.38 25.54
C GLU A 170 -1.68 8.90 24.75
N TYR A 171 -2.35 9.80 24.03
CA TYR A 171 -3.46 9.45 23.16
C TYR A 171 -3.05 8.45 22.09
N ILE A 172 -1.98 8.73 21.33
CA ILE A 172 -1.48 7.84 20.27
C ILE A 172 -1.13 6.46 20.85
N LYS A 173 -0.47 6.44 22.01
CA LYS A 173 -0.03 5.22 22.69
C LYS A 173 -1.20 4.35 23.13
N GLU A 174 -2.18 4.94 23.80
CA GLU A 174 -3.32 4.22 24.39
C GLU A 174 -4.33 3.80 23.33
N LYS A 175 -4.72 4.73 22.45
CA LYS A 175 -5.73 4.51 21.41
C LYS A 175 -5.28 3.48 20.38
N TYR A 176 -4.03 3.59 19.90
CA TYR A 176 -3.52 2.75 18.81
C TYR A 176 -2.62 1.60 19.29
N ARG A 177 -2.37 1.51 20.60
CA ARG A 177 -1.58 0.44 21.24
C ARG A 177 -0.18 0.27 20.65
N VAL A 178 0.46 1.37 20.26
CA VAL A 178 1.78 1.40 19.57
C VAL A 178 2.98 1.40 20.53
N GLY A 179 2.74 1.53 21.84
CA GLY A 179 3.78 1.51 22.88
C GLY A 179 4.75 2.68 22.75
N PHE A 180 6.06 2.42 22.92
CA PHE A 180 7.13 3.44 22.84
C PHE A 180 7.24 4.13 21.47
N ARG A 181 6.62 3.57 20.42
CA ARG A 181 6.62 4.15 19.06
C ARG A 181 5.79 5.43 18.98
N SER A 182 4.88 5.63 19.94
CA SER A 182 4.07 6.84 20.05
C SER A 182 4.92 8.11 20.04
N ASP A 183 6.08 8.11 20.70
CA ASP A 183 6.99 9.26 20.69
C ASP A 183 7.57 9.55 19.31
N ARG A 184 7.97 8.51 18.57
CA ARG A 184 8.51 8.65 17.21
C ARG A 184 7.44 9.09 16.22
N ILE A 185 6.23 8.54 16.34
CA ILE A 185 5.07 8.96 15.54
C ILE A 185 4.76 10.43 15.85
N ARG A 186 4.75 10.82 17.13
CA ARG A 186 4.48 12.18 17.58
C ARG A 186 5.48 13.18 17.01
N GLU A 187 6.77 12.82 17.05
CA GLU A 187 7.83 13.69 16.54
C GLU A 187 7.79 13.77 15.01
N THR A 188 7.65 12.64 14.32
CA THR A 188 7.64 12.58 12.85
C THR A 188 6.51 13.43 12.27
N ARG A 189 5.28 13.24 12.75
CA ARG A 189 4.12 14.04 12.29
C ARG A 189 4.32 15.54 12.57
N ARG A 190 4.96 15.92 13.69
CA ARG A 190 5.16 17.31 14.10
C ARG A 190 6.09 18.00 13.10
N ARG A 191 7.23 17.36 12.82
CA ARG A 191 8.23 17.84 11.85
C ARG A 191 7.64 18.01 10.45
N ILE A 192 6.79 17.07 10.02
CA ILE A 192 6.09 17.17 8.72
C ILE A 192 5.06 18.31 8.73
N ALA A 193 4.23 18.41 9.78
CA ALA A 193 3.19 19.43 9.88
C ALA A 193 3.76 20.86 10.00
N GLU A 194 4.93 21.03 10.62
CA GLU A 194 5.66 22.30 10.71
C GLU A 194 6.49 22.60 9.45
N GLY A 195 6.50 21.70 8.46
CA GLY A 195 7.24 21.88 7.21
C GLY A 195 8.76 21.74 7.36
N GLU A 196 9.27 21.10 8.42
CA GLU A 196 10.70 20.83 8.57
C GLU A 196 11.23 19.91 7.46
N PHE A 197 10.40 19.02 6.92
CA PHE A 197 10.66 18.30 5.68
C PHE A 197 9.34 17.90 4.99
N ASP A 198 9.38 17.88 3.65
CA ASP A 198 8.33 17.31 2.81
C ASP A 198 8.62 15.83 2.56
N THR A 199 7.63 14.96 2.74
CA THR A 199 7.81 13.52 2.48
C THR A 199 7.98 13.18 1.01
N GLN A 200 7.58 14.08 0.10
CA GLN A 200 7.73 13.88 -1.35
C GLN A 200 9.15 14.20 -1.85
N CYS A 201 9.97 14.92 -1.06
CA CYS A 201 11.30 15.32 -1.51
C CYS A 201 12.22 14.12 -1.80
N ILE A 202 11.94 12.95 -1.22
CA ILE A 202 12.71 11.72 -1.41
C ILE A 202 12.78 11.29 -2.88
N PHE A 203 11.79 11.66 -3.70
CA PHE A 203 11.75 11.33 -5.12
C PHE A 203 12.73 12.17 -5.97
N ASP A 204 13.13 13.33 -5.46
CA ASP A 204 14.10 14.24 -6.10
C ASP A 204 15.52 14.09 -5.54
N MET A 205 15.71 13.15 -4.59
CA MET A 205 16.98 12.92 -3.91
C MET A 205 17.72 11.71 -4.50
N ARG A 206 19.06 11.73 -4.41
CA ARG A 206 19.85 10.52 -4.68
C ARG A 206 19.59 9.51 -3.58
N HIS A 207 19.58 8.22 -3.91
CA HIS A 207 19.31 7.13 -2.97
C HIS A 207 20.10 7.21 -1.64
N LYS A 208 21.36 7.66 -1.67
CA LYS A 208 22.20 7.78 -0.47
C LYS A 208 21.88 9.01 0.42
N ASP A 209 21.23 10.01 -0.15
CA ASP A 209 20.89 11.26 0.52
C ASP A 209 19.47 11.20 1.11
N ALA A 210 18.59 10.39 0.50
CA ALA A 210 17.25 10.05 0.99
C ALA A 210 17.32 9.13 2.22
#